data_AF-E5Q8V0-F1
#
_entry.id   AF-E5Q8V0-F1
#
_cell.length_a   1.000
_cell.length_b   1.000
_cell.length_c   1.000
_cell.angle_alpha   90.00
_cell.angle_beta   90.00
_cell.angle_gamma   90.00
#
_symmetry.space_group_name_H-M   'P 1'
#
loop_
_entity.id
_entity.type
_entity.pdbx_description
1 polymer ?
#
loop_
_entity_poly.entity_id
_entity_poly.type
_entity_poly.pdbx_seq_one_letter_code
_entity_poly.pdbx_strand_id
1 'polypeptide(L)'
;MSKLSDVFKYISFYRSAGHQIGRKVGDMLEVLTYGALHYDQNLKKRLHIEPNLYGFSDAGHKVEFLITKDVNENLLKGGSVTNLENYIGFIECKKVGVEQTVSTSFKNKFKDYENKQTKKYDLKLDSIFNIGFSSHGMNRHKLSVSFANCDNNLFINVKNEINNEIIFNEQVKDHYRLIVAQCSDNSIDIIGNSRSLREFNLPLNNCRILEISNFNLQENRISLVLNNCLAGPQTPEKAKQASFVALDVRKKRFGSFDKVDDPSFKSILVLTEFAHWERKSRNMISACIDINLVVPDSILIEAFEVFNQYFERNGATVSNLYDLITKDNFEKNKEIQDLIMSILTEYDGKIFQQLKSDGTHIEELVSLNYLNNSLSIISER
;
A
#
# COMPACT_ATOMS: atom_id res chain seq x y z
N MET A 1 1.00 17.69 -3.67
CA MET A 1 -0.07 16.80 -3.17
C MET A 1 0.38 15.36 -3.37
N SER A 2 0.13 14.47 -2.42
CA SER A 2 0.33 13.04 -2.65
C SER A 2 -0.72 12.56 -3.65
N LYS A 3 -0.28 11.83 -4.66
CA LYS A 3 -1.16 11.13 -5.60
C LYS A 3 -1.55 9.79 -4.97
N LEU A 4 -2.68 9.21 -5.36
CA LEU A 4 -3.00 7.83 -4.98
C LEU A 4 -2.18 6.85 -5.84
N SER A 5 -1.64 5.81 -5.21
CA SER A 5 -0.81 4.78 -5.85
C SER A 5 -1.60 3.99 -6.90
N ASP A 6 -0.90 3.44 -7.90
CA ASP A 6 -1.53 2.53 -8.85
C ASP A 6 -1.84 1.19 -8.17
N VAL A 7 -1.08 0.83 -7.14
CA VAL A 7 -1.43 -0.28 -6.24
C VAL A 7 -2.82 -0.08 -5.64
N PHE A 8 -3.18 1.13 -5.21
CA PHE A 8 -4.54 1.41 -4.72
C PHE A 8 -5.61 1.17 -5.78
N LYS A 9 -5.40 1.65 -7.02
CA LYS A 9 -6.33 1.39 -8.13
C LYS A 9 -6.55 -0.11 -8.29
N TYR A 10 -5.46 -0.86 -8.30
CA TYR A 10 -5.50 -2.30 -8.50
C TYR A 10 -6.25 -3.04 -7.39
N ILE A 11 -5.89 -2.75 -6.15
CA ILE A 11 -6.46 -3.45 -5.00
C ILE A 11 -7.89 -2.99 -4.66
N SER A 12 -8.31 -1.79 -5.10
CA SER A 12 -9.66 -1.29 -4.86
C SER A 12 -10.75 -2.23 -5.41
N PHE A 13 -10.44 -2.96 -6.48
CA PHE A 13 -11.31 -3.93 -7.13
C PHE A 13 -11.84 -5.01 -6.18
N TYR A 14 -11.08 -5.41 -5.17
CA TYR A 14 -11.44 -6.51 -4.28
C TYR A 14 -12.51 -6.15 -3.23
N ARG A 15 -12.95 -4.88 -3.17
CA ARG A 15 -14.05 -4.39 -2.31
C ARG A 15 -13.94 -4.74 -0.81
N SER A 16 -12.74 -5.06 -0.32
CA SER A 16 -12.51 -5.30 1.11
C SER A 16 -12.16 -4.00 1.83
N ALA A 17 -12.25 -4.01 3.17
CA ALA A 17 -11.92 -2.83 3.97
C ALA A 17 -10.46 -2.41 3.77
N GLY A 18 -10.21 -1.10 3.66
CA GLY A 18 -8.88 -0.56 3.30
C GLY A 18 -7.73 -1.03 4.19
N HIS A 19 -7.96 -1.26 5.49
CA HIS A 19 -6.92 -1.79 6.38
C HIS A 19 -6.55 -3.26 6.08
N GLN A 20 -7.53 -4.10 5.74
CA GLN A 20 -7.30 -5.51 5.43
C GLN A 20 -6.48 -5.67 4.15
N ILE A 21 -6.89 -4.97 3.09
CA ILE A 21 -6.15 -4.95 1.82
C ILE A 21 -4.79 -4.28 2.00
N GLY A 22 -4.76 -3.20 2.79
CA GLY A 22 -3.54 -2.51 3.10
C GLY A 22 -2.49 -3.45 3.68
N ARG A 23 -2.86 -4.27 4.67
CA ARG A 23 -1.95 -5.28 5.25
C ARG A 23 -1.37 -6.20 4.18
N LYS A 24 -2.17 -6.67 3.22
CA LYS A 24 -1.72 -7.59 2.16
C LYS A 24 -0.74 -6.98 1.16
N VAL A 25 -0.82 -5.68 0.91
CA VAL A 25 0.24 -4.96 0.18
C VAL A 25 1.56 -4.97 0.95
N GLY A 26 1.51 -4.87 2.28
CA GLY A 26 2.68 -4.99 3.15
C GLY A 26 3.26 -6.39 3.14
N ASP A 27 2.40 -7.40 3.29
CA ASP A 27 2.80 -8.81 3.23
C ASP A 27 3.47 -9.13 1.86
N MET A 28 2.93 -8.62 0.73
CA MET A 28 3.55 -8.80 -0.59
C MET A 28 4.91 -8.08 -0.70
N LEU A 29 5.02 -6.85 -0.18
CA LEU A 29 6.30 -6.13 -0.14
C LEU A 29 7.37 -6.93 0.61
N GLU A 30 7.02 -7.48 1.77
CA GLU A 30 7.89 -8.30 2.60
C GLU A 30 8.29 -9.60 1.88
N VAL A 31 7.35 -10.27 1.23
CA VAL A 31 7.60 -11.52 0.49
C VAL A 31 8.48 -11.28 -0.74
N LEU A 32 8.25 -10.21 -1.52
CA LEU A 32 9.11 -9.84 -2.64
C LEU A 32 10.53 -9.49 -2.16
N THR A 33 10.63 -8.74 -1.06
CA THR A 33 11.92 -8.39 -0.45
C THR A 33 12.65 -9.65 0.02
N TYR A 34 11.94 -10.56 0.70
CA TYR A 34 12.51 -11.85 1.13
C TYR A 34 12.98 -12.65 -0.08
N GLY A 35 12.16 -12.75 -1.13
CA GLY A 35 12.50 -13.39 -2.38
C GLY A 35 13.78 -12.82 -3.00
N ALA A 36 13.91 -11.50 -3.09
CA ALA A 36 15.11 -10.84 -3.65
C ALA A 36 16.37 -11.18 -2.86
N LEU A 37 16.29 -11.19 -1.52
CA LEU A 37 17.39 -11.61 -0.65
C LEU A 37 17.72 -13.10 -0.82
N HIS A 38 16.73 -13.91 -1.18
CA HIS A 38 16.85 -15.35 -1.36
C HIS A 38 17.31 -15.75 -2.77
N TYR A 39 17.15 -14.85 -3.75
CA TYR A 39 17.62 -14.98 -5.13
C TYR A 39 19.15 -14.91 -5.18
N ASP A 40 19.73 -13.96 -4.45
CA ASP A 40 21.18 -13.87 -4.22
C ASP A 40 21.65 -14.97 -3.24
N GLN A 41 22.51 -15.87 -3.72
CA GLN A 41 22.96 -17.02 -2.93
C GLN A 41 23.86 -16.64 -1.74
N ASN A 42 24.56 -15.51 -1.81
CA ASN A 42 25.37 -15.02 -0.71
C ASN A 42 24.51 -14.40 0.38
N LEU A 43 23.50 -13.61 0.01
CA LEU A 43 22.55 -13.03 0.96
C LEU A 43 21.70 -14.12 1.60
N LYS A 44 21.16 -15.06 0.82
CA LYS A 44 20.34 -16.18 1.32
C LYS A 44 20.97 -16.89 2.50
N LYS A 45 22.26 -17.21 2.39
CA LYS A 45 23.04 -17.93 3.41
C LYS A 45 23.37 -17.09 4.66
N ARG A 46 22.91 -15.83 4.70
CA ARG A 46 23.20 -14.86 5.77
C ARG A 46 21.93 -14.27 6.37
N LEU A 47 20.77 -14.78 5.97
CA LEU A 47 19.48 -14.25 6.40
C LEU A 47 19.13 -14.70 7.81
N HIS A 48 18.68 -13.73 8.59
CA HIS A 48 18.01 -13.94 9.86
C HIS A 48 16.67 -13.20 9.86
N ILE A 49 15.57 -13.95 9.91
CA ILE A 49 14.22 -13.49 9.62
C ILE A 49 13.47 -13.16 10.90
N GLU A 50 12.81 -12.00 10.92
CA GLU A 50 11.99 -11.52 12.03
C GLU A 50 12.60 -11.54 13.45
N PRO A 51 13.90 -11.24 13.65
CA PRO A 51 14.47 -11.17 14.99
C PRO A 51 14.03 -9.90 15.74
N ASN A 52 14.07 -9.96 17.07
CA ASN A 52 14.04 -8.77 17.93
C ASN A 52 15.46 -8.19 18.03
N LEU A 53 15.71 -7.08 17.35
CA LEU A 53 16.97 -6.36 17.32
C LEU A 53 17.03 -5.32 18.44
N TYR A 54 17.93 -5.48 19.40
CA TYR A 54 18.05 -4.57 20.53
C TYR A 54 19.01 -3.43 20.21
N GLY A 55 18.51 -2.18 20.25
CA GLY A 55 19.32 -0.97 20.13
C GLY A 55 19.83 -0.44 21.48
N PHE A 56 20.27 0.81 21.50
CA PHE A 56 20.87 1.47 22.67
C PHE A 56 19.88 1.67 23.82
N SER A 57 18.60 1.87 23.51
CA SER A 57 17.55 2.08 24.51
C SER A 57 17.04 0.79 25.16
N ASP A 58 17.69 -0.35 24.91
CA ASP A 58 17.25 -1.71 25.29
C ASP A 58 15.86 -2.10 24.75
N ALA A 59 15.33 -1.35 23.78
CA ALA A 59 14.10 -1.71 23.08
C ALA A 59 14.40 -2.83 22.07
N GLY A 60 13.65 -3.93 22.16
CA GLY A 60 13.69 -5.01 21.18
C GLY A 60 12.80 -4.67 19.98
N HIS A 61 13.42 -4.23 18.88
CA HIS A 61 12.72 -3.87 17.64
C HIS A 61 12.54 -5.10 16.77
N LYS A 62 11.30 -5.49 16.47
CA LYS A 62 11.04 -6.57 15.51
C LYS A 62 11.32 -6.04 14.09
N VAL A 63 12.47 -6.40 13.53
CA VAL A 63 12.89 -6.04 12.17
C VAL A 63 12.57 -7.18 11.21
N GLU A 64 12.41 -6.89 9.91
CA GLU A 64 12.03 -7.92 8.94
C GLU A 64 13.17 -8.90 8.66
N PHE A 65 14.37 -8.37 8.41
CA PHE A 65 15.55 -9.17 8.13
C PHE A 65 16.80 -8.56 8.77
N LEU A 66 17.67 -9.41 9.29
CA LEU A 66 19.06 -9.12 9.62
C LEU A 66 19.97 -9.90 8.66
N ILE A 67 21.14 -9.31 8.36
CA ILE A 67 22.16 -9.97 7.53
C ILE A 67 23.41 -10.24 8.37
N THR A 68 23.82 -11.50 8.47
CA THR A 68 25.00 -11.93 9.21
C THR A 68 26.29 -11.70 8.43
N LYS A 69 27.41 -11.50 9.14
CA LYS A 69 28.75 -11.47 8.56
C LYS A 69 29.21 -12.84 8.06
N ASP A 70 28.90 -13.87 8.83
CA ASP A 70 29.31 -15.25 8.54
C ASP A 70 28.17 -16.05 7.92
N VAL A 71 28.54 -17.05 7.13
CA VAL A 71 27.58 -17.93 6.46
C VAL A 71 26.92 -18.77 7.53
N ASN A 72 25.60 -18.86 7.47
CA ASN A 72 24.84 -19.82 8.23
C ASN A 72 24.19 -20.82 7.28
N GLU A 73 24.50 -22.10 7.46
CA GLU A 73 23.90 -23.18 6.67
C GLU A 73 22.41 -23.34 6.98
N ASN A 74 21.99 -22.95 8.20
CA ASN A 74 20.61 -22.98 8.62
C ASN A 74 19.99 -21.57 8.60
N LEU A 75 18.75 -21.51 8.16
CA LEU A 75 17.97 -20.28 8.21
C LEU A 75 17.68 -19.88 9.66
N LEU A 76 18.07 -18.67 10.04
CA LEU A 76 17.78 -18.15 11.38
C LEU A 76 16.41 -17.47 11.40
N LYS A 77 15.61 -17.71 12.44
CA LYS A 77 14.26 -17.14 12.58
C LYS A 77 13.95 -16.75 14.02
N GLY A 78 13.43 -15.54 14.20
CA GLY A 78 13.02 -15.01 15.50
C GLY A 78 14.19 -14.80 16.46
N GLY A 79 13.94 -14.92 17.76
CA GLY A 79 14.98 -14.74 18.78
C GLY A 79 15.33 -13.28 19.06
N SER A 80 16.29 -13.08 19.97
CA SER A 80 16.73 -11.77 20.44
C SER A 80 18.19 -11.53 20.07
N VAL A 81 18.46 -10.41 19.40
CA VAL A 81 19.80 -10.03 18.95
C VAL A 81 20.27 -8.83 19.76
N THR A 82 21.18 -9.08 20.69
CA THR A 82 21.78 -8.05 21.55
C THR A 82 23.19 -7.68 21.10
N ASN A 83 23.94 -8.62 20.50
CA ASN A 83 25.26 -8.36 19.92
C ASN A 83 25.15 -8.09 18.41
N LEU A 84 25.50 -6.87 18.01
CA LEU A 84 25.47 -6.40 16.62
C LEU A 84 26.76 -6.70 15.85
N GLU A 85 27.82 -7.18 16.51
CA GLU A 85 29.13 -7.41 15.87
C GLU A 85 29.10 -8.46 14.77
N ASN A 86 28.19 -9.42 14.83
CA ASN A 86 28.08 -10.49 13.86
C ASN A 86 27.15 -10.15 12.69
N TYR A 87 26.67 -8.91 12.62
CA TYR A 87 25.71 -8.46 11.61
C TYR A 87 26.28 -7.30 10.80
N ILE A 88 25.90 -7.22 9.54
CA ILE A 88 26.30 -6.15 8.60
C ILE A 88 25.18 -5.17 8.28
N GLY A 89 24.00 -5.41 8.82
CA GLY A 89 22.85 -4.55 8.58
C GLY A 89 21.52 -5.22 8.84
N PHE A 90 20.49 -4.40 8.72
CA PHE A 90 19.09 -4.82 8.88
C PHE A 90 18.22 -4.16 7.83
N ILE A 91 17.09 -4.80 7.56
CA ILE A 91 16.12 -4.40 6.55
C ILE A 91 14.75 -4.31 7.23
N GLU A 92 14.10 -3.16 7.03
CA GLU A 92 12.72 -2.89 7.42
C GLU A 92 11.87 -2.73 6.16
N CYS A 93 10.66 -3.29 6.15
CA CYS A 93 9.69 -3.07 5.09
C CYS A 93 8.58 -2.17 5.64
N LYS A 94 8.30 -1.05 4.97
CA LYS A 94 7.21 -0.15 5.37
C LYS A 94 6.38 0.27 4.18
N LYS A 95 5.10 0.46 4.44
CA LYS A 95 4.15 0.82 3.40
C LYS A 95 3.07 1.77 3.90
N VAL A 96 2.58 2.61 3.00
CA VAL A 96 1.52 3.58 3.30
C VAL A 96 0.36 3.27 2.38
N GLY A 97 -0.66 2.62 2.94
CA GLY A 97 -1.87 2.29 2.19
C GLY A 97 -2.85 3.46 2.12
N VAL A 98 -3.82 3.32 1.22
CA VAL A 98 -5.03 4.15 1.24
C VAL A 98 -5.96 3.67 2.33
N GLU A 99 -6.43 4.61 3.14
CA GLU A 99 -7.51 4.41 4.09
C GLU A 99 -8.82 4.92 3.48
N GLN A 100 -9.88 4.12 3.65
CA GLN A 100 -11.24 4.52 3.33
C GLN A 100 -11.91 4.96 4.63
N THR A 101 -12.25 6.25 4.71
CA THR A 101 -12.91 6.83 5.89
C THR A 101 -14.23 7.45 5.47
N VAL A 102 -15.28 7.33 6.29
CA VAL A 102 -16.58 7.92 5.96
C VAL A 102 -16.40 9.43 5.78
N SER A 103 -16.92 9.96 4.67
CA SER A 103 -16.85 11.38 4.37
C SER A 103 -17.44 12.22 5.50
N THR A 104 -16.66 13.14 6.05
CA THR A 104 -17.09 13.99 7.18
C THR A 104 -18.34 14.80 6.85
N SER A 105 -18.42 15.35 5.64
CA SER A 105 -19.61 16.11 5.20
C SER A 105 -20.85 15.22 5.08
N PHE A 106 -20.66 13.99 4.60
CA PHE A 106 -21.74 13.00 4.50
C PHE A 106 -22.21 12.54 5.87
N LYS A 107 -21.27 12.13 6.74
CA LYS A 107 -21.53 11.73 8.13
C LYS A 107 -22.26 12.82 8.91
N ASN A 108 -21.81 14.07 8.81
CA ASN A 108 -22.45 15.18 9.53
C ASN A 108 -23.88 15.45 9.03
N LYS A 109 -24.11 15.33 7.72
CA LYS A 109 -25.44 15.53 7.11
C LYS A 109 -26.43 14.43 7.51
N PHE A 110 -25.98 13.19 7.62
CA PHE A 110 -26.85 12.03 7.83
C PHE A 110 -26.61 11.30 9.14
N LYS A 111 -26.04 11.97 10.15
CA LYS A 111 -25.67 11.37 11.45
C LYS A 111 -26.81 10.55 12.09
N ASP A 112 -28.05 11.01 11.95
CA ASP A 112 -29.23 10.41 12.58
C ASP A 112 -29.74 9.17 11.82
N TYR A 113 -29.16 8.87 10.65
CA TYR A 113 -29.45 7.71 9.82
C TYR A 113 -28.36 6.63 9.90
N GLU A 114 -27.32 6.81 10.74
CA GLU A 114 -26.23 5.84 10.89
C GLU A 114 -26.71 4.58 11.63
N ASN A 115 -26.64 3.44 10.96
CA ASN A 115 -26.71 2.14 11.61
C ASN A 115 -25.34 1.80 12.24
N LYS A 116 -25.28 1.88 13.57
CA LYS A 116 -24.02 1.70 14.33
C LYS A 116 -23.39 0.31 14.19
N GLN A 117 -24.18 -0.73 13.88
CA GLN A 117 -23.71 -2.10 13.73
C GLN A 117 -23.04 -2.29 12.38
N THR A 118 -23.67 -1.83 11.30
CA THR A 118 -23.16 -2.02 9.93
C THR A 118 -22.25 -0.87 9.46
N LYS A 119 -22.23 0.25 10.18
CA LYS A 119 -21.55 1.51 9.81
C LYS A 119 -22.03 2.10 8.47
N LYS A 120 -23.29 1.81 8.11
CA LYS A 120 -23.97 2.31 6.91
C LYS A 120 -25.08 3.29 7.29
N TYR A 121 -25.61 4.00 6.30
CA TYR A 121 -26.61 5.04 6.47
C TYR A 121 -27.89 4.68 5.70
N ASP A 122 -29.01 4.61 6.41
CA ASP A 122 -30.30 4.19 5.86
C ASP A 122 -31.16 5.40 5.48
N LEU A 123 -30.92 5.91 4.28
CA LEU A 123 -31.50 7.16 3.77
C LEU A 123 -32.85 6.94 3.08
N LYS A 124 -33.62 8.02 2.88
CA LYS A 124 -34.76 8.04 1.95
C LYS A 124 -34.26 8.19 0.50
N LEU A 125 -34.94 7.64 -0.52
CA LEU A 125 -34.46 7.72 -1.91
C LEU A 125 -34.44 9.15 -2.48
N ASP A 126 -35.27 10.07 -1.95
CA ASP A 126 -35.27 11.49 -2.30
C ASP A 126 -34.09 12.28 -1.69
N SER A 127 -33.23 11.63 -0.92
CA SER A 127 -32.05 12.25 -0.32
C SER A 127 -31.02 12.61 -1.39
N ILE A 128 -30.58 13.87 -1.36
CA ILE A 128 -29.51 14.38 -2.23
C ILE A 128 -28.28 14.68 -1.39
N PHE A 129 -27.09 14.35 -1.87
CA PHE A 129 -25.83 14.75 -1.24
C PHE A 129 -24.76 15.10 -2.25
N ASN A 130 -23.71 15.77 -1.79
CA ASN A 130 -22.68 16.29 -2.68
C ASN A 130 -21.37 15.50 -2.54
N ILE A 131 -20.74 15.26 -3.69
CA ILE A 131 -19.35 14.81 -3.81
C ILE A 131 -18.56 15.98 -4.36
N GLY A 132 -17.55 16.44 -3.62
CA GLY A 132 -16.74 17.59 -4.00
C GLY A 132 -15.25 17.35 -3.86
N PHE A 133 -14.48 17.97 -4.74
CA PHE A 133 -13.03 18.00 -4.72
C PHE A 133 -12.53 19.44 -4.72
N SER A 134 -11.64 19.75 -3.79
CA SER A 134 -11.04 21.08 -3.65
C SER A 134 -9.55 20.94 -3.46
N SER A 135 -8.85 20.67 -4.56
CA SER A 135 -7.40 20.55 -4.60
C SER A 135 -6.78 21.94 -4.71
N HIS A 136 -5.75 22.21 -3.91
CA HIS A 136 -5.10 23.53 -3.88
C HIS A 136 -4.57 23.92 -5.27
N GLY A 137 -4.90 25.13 -5.73
CA GLY A 137 -4.51 25.63 -7.05
C GLY A 137 -5.29 25.04 -8.23
N MET A 138 -6.32 24.22 -7.98
CA MET A 138 -7.17 23.63 -9.03
C MET A 138 -8.62 24.10 -8.92
N ASN A 139 -9.33 24.07 -10.05
CA ASN A 139 -10.77 24.35 -10.08
C ASN A 139 -11.52 23.35 -9.19
N ARG A 140 -12.46 23.86 -8.41
CA ARG A 140 -13.29 23.04 -7.52
C ARG A 140 -14.30 22.27 -8.33
N HIS A 141 -14.48 21.00 -7.97
CA HIS A 141 -15.56 20.17 -8.49
C HIS A 141 -16.64 20.02 -7.43
N LYS A 142 -17.90 20.15 -7.85
CA LYS A 142 -19.06 19.93 -6.98
C LYS A 142 -20.10 19.16 -7.77
N LEU A 143 -20.37 17.94 -7.33
CA LEU A 143 -21.33 17.04 -7.94
C LEU A 143 -22.44 16.77 -6.94
N SER A 144 -23.69 16.73 -7.39
CA SER A 144 -24.81 16.23 -6.61
C SER A 144 -25.15 14.80 -7.03
N VAL A 145 -25.43 13.96 -6.03
CA VAL A 145 -25.86 12.57 -6.19
C VAL A 145 -27.31 12.48 -5.72
N SER A 146 -28.16 11.92 -6.56
CA SER A 146 -29.57 11.65 -6.27
C SER A 146 -29.99 10.29 -6.81
N PHE A 147 -31.14 9.81 -6.35
CA PHE A 147 -31.71 8.56 -6.83
C PHE A 147 -33.09 8.80 -7.44
N ALA A 148 -33.43 8.01 -8.46
CA ALA A 148 -34.73 8.02 -9.10
C ALA A 148 -35.29 6.60 -9.17
N ASN A 149 -36.58 6.44 -8.88
CA ASN A 149 -37.29 5.20 -9.13
C ASN A 149 -38.04 5.34 -10.46
N CYS A 150 -37.65 4.54 -11.46
CA CYS A 150 -38.27 4.49 -12.78
C CYS A 150 -38.67 3.04 -13.05
N ASP A 151 -39.96 2.76 -13.25
CA ASP A 151 -40.49 1.42 -13.57
C ASP A 151 -40.01 0.32 -12.62
N ASN A 152 -40.07 0.57 -11.30
CA ASN A 152 -39.57 -0.31 -10.25
C ASN A 152 -38.06 -0.62 -10.32
N ASN A 153 -37.29 0.23 -11.00
CA ASN A 153 -35.83 0.16 -11.02
C ASN A 153 -35.25 1.43 -10.39
N LEU A 154 -34.26 1.23 -9.53
CA LEU A 154 -33.52 2.34 -8.94
C LEU A 154 -32.43 2.81 -9.91
N PHE A 155 -32.34 4.11 -10.14
CA PHE A 155 -31.26 4.75 -10.89
C PHE A 155 -30.50 5.72 -10.00
N ILE A 156 -29.17 5.77 -10.15
CA ILE A 156 -28.32 6.79 -9.57
C ILE A 156 -28.05 7.87 -10.61
N ASN A 157 -28.20 9.13 -10.22
CA ASN A 157 -27.87 10.29 -11.04
C ASN A 157 -26.72 11.05 -10.40
N VAL A 158 -25.71 11.40 -11.18
CA VAL A 158 -24.67 12.35 -10.78
C VAL A 158 -24.73 13.56 -11.69
N LYS A 159 -24.95 14.72 -11.08
CA LYS A 159 -25.08 16.00 -11.77
C LYS A 159 -23.92 16.91 -11.40
N ASN A 160 -23.32 17.56 -12.37
CA ASN A 160 -22.35 18.62 -12.13
C ASN A 160 -23.10 19.91 -11.74
N GLU A 161 -22.83 20.42 -10.55
CA GLU A 161 -23.54 21.57 -9.98
C GLU A 161 -23.13 22.90 -10.63
N ILE A 162 -22.03 22.94 -11.37
CA ILE A 162 -21.52 24.16 -12.01
C ILE A 162 -22.27 24.45 -13.30
N ASN A 163 -22.44 23.44 -14.15
CA ASN A 163 -23.10 23.58 -15.46
C ASN A 163 -24.52 22.97 -15.49
N ASN A 164 -24.98 22.38 -14.39
CA ASN A 164 -26.27 21.71 -14.25
C ASN A 164 -26.49 20.47 -15.14
N GLU A 165 -25.44 19.85 -15.66
CA GLU A 165 -25.56 18.67 -16.52
C GLU A 165 -25.52 17.36 -15.73
N ILE A 166 -26.37 16.41 -16.12
CA ILE A 166 -26.26 15.02 -15.64
C ILE A 166 -25.10 14.38 -16.41
N ILE A 167 -24.05 14.02 -15.70
CA ILE A 167 -22.82 13.45 -16.25
C ILE A 167 -22.73 11.94 -16.03
N PHE A 168 -23.65 11.37 -15.26
CA PHE A 168 -23.76 9.93 -15.04
C PHE A 168 -25.19 9.54 -14.68
N ASN A 169 -25.68 8.48 -15.31
CA ASN A 169 -26.94 7.81 -15.01
C ASN A 169 -26.77 6.31 -15.22
N GLU A 170 -27.03 5.51 -14.19
CA GLU A 170 -26.97 4.05 -14.29
C GLU A 170 -28.02 3.42 -13.37
N GLN A 171 -28.53 2.24 -13.76
CA GLN A 171 -29.36 1.43 -12.90
C GLN A 171 -28.53 0.87 -11.73
N VAL A 172 -29.04 1.05 -10.52
CA VAL A 172 -28.46 0.54 -9.27
C VAL A 172 -28.96 -0.87 -9.01
N LYS A 173 -28.03 -1.76 -8.66
CA LYS A 173 -28.32 -3.12 -8.16
C LYS A 173 -27.92 -3.23 -6.69
N ASP A 174 -28.26 -4.33 -6.04
CA ASP A 174 -27.69 -4.63 -4.72
C ASP A 174 -26.17 -4.70 -4.80
N HIS A 175 -25.50 -4.29 -3.72
CA HIS A 175 -24.03 -4.22 -3.64
C HIS A 175 -23.37 -3.37 -4.73
N TYR A 176 -24.06 -2.34 -5.23
CA TYR A 176 -23.53 -1.42 -6.23
C TYR A 176 -22.46 -0.50 -5.65
N ARG A 177 -21.42 -0.24 -6.44
CA ARG A 177 -20.36 0.72 -6.12
C ARG A 177 -20.28 1.79 -7.20
N LEU A 178 -20.26 3.05 -6.77
CA LEU A 178 -19.89 4.19 -7.59
C LEU A 178 -18.54 4.74 -7.11
N ILE A 179 -17.59 4.91 -8.01
CA ILE A 179 -16.31 5.56 -7.72
C ILE A 179 -16.29 6.88 -8.47
N VAL A 180 -15.99 7.96 -7.75
CA VAL A 180 -15.75 9.28 -8.33
C VAL A 180 -14.28 9.61 -8.13
N ALA A 181 -13.55 9.73 -9.24
CA ALA A 181 -12.12 9.92 -9.27
C ALA A 181 -11.78 11.33 -9.76
N GLN A 182 -10.85 12.01 -9.06
CA GLN A 182 -10.22 13.22 -9.55
C GLN A 182 -8.84 12.86 -10.10
N CYS A 183 -8.67 13.01 -11.40
CA CYS A 183 -7.43 12.70 -12.11
C CYS A 183 -6.37 13.82 -11.95
N SER A 184 -5.13 13.50 -12.31
CA SER A 184 -3.99 14.40 -12.18
C SER A 184 -4.08 15.68 -13.03
N ASP A 185 -4.82 15.62 -14.14
CA ASP A 185 -5.17 16.74 -15.02
C ASP A 185 -6.38 17.56 -14.51
N ASN A 186 -6.86 17.27 -13.31
CA ASN A 186 -8.07 17.83 -12.71
C ASN A 186 -9.39 17.42 -13.38
N SER A 187 -9.41 16.46 -14.30
CA SER A 187 -10.66 15.90 -14.80
C SER A 187 -11.35 15.05 -13.72
N ILE A 188 -12.66 14.86 -13.88
CA ILE A 188 -13.47 13.96 -13.05
C ILE A 188 -13.88 12.77 -13.91
N ASP A 189 -13.68 11.57 -13.37
CA ASP A 189 -14.24 10.35 -13.93
C ASP A 189 -15.19 9.69 -12.94
N ILE A 190 -16.24 9.06 -13.46
CA ILE A 190 -17.27 8.37 -12.70
C ILE A 190 -17.36 6.93 -13.20
N ILE A 191 -17.11 6.01 -12.28
CA ILE A 191 -16.99 4.58 -12.55
C ILE A 191 -18.12 3.87 -11.82
N GLY A 192 -19.01 3.27 -12.61
CA GLY A 192 -20.06 2.40 -12.13
C GLY A 192 -19.58 0.98 -11.83
N ASN A 193 -20.52 0.08 -11.58
CA ASN A 193 -20.24 -1.27 -11.08
C ASN A 193 -19.63 -2.21 -12.14
N SER A 194 -19.72 -1.85 -13.42
CA SER A 194 -19.26 -2.62 -14.59
C SER A 194 -17.81 -2.33 -14.99
N ARG A 195 -17.19 -1.29 -14.41
CA ARG A 195 -15.83 -0.84 -14.72
C ARG A 195 -14.95 -0.85 -13.48
N SER A 196 -13.63 -0.84 -13.69
CA SER A 196 -12.64 -0.90 -12.61
C SER A 196 -11.65 0.26 -12.66
N LEU A 197 -11.18 0.73 -11.48
CA LEU A 197 -10.05 1.66 -11.39
C LEU A 197 -8.76 1.11 -12.03
N ARG A 198 -8.66 -0.22 -12.20
CA ARG A 198 -7.55 -0.89 -12.91
C ARG A 198 -7.39 -0.44 -14.36
N GLU A 199 -8.48 -0.02 -15.00
CA GLU A 199 -8.51 0.36 -16.42
C GLU A 199 -7.99 1.80 -16.66
N PHE A 200 -7.60 2.51 -15.59
CA PHE A 200 -7.28 3.94 -15.64
C PHE A 200 -5.77 4.21 -15.60
N ASN A 201 -5.27 4.72 -16.72
CA ASN A 201 -3.85 5.08 -16.87
C ASN A 201 -3.49 6.42 -16.20
N LEU A 202 -4.45 7.33 -16.02
CA LEU A 202 -4.18 8.64 -15.43
C LEU A 202 -3.93 8.51 -13.91
N PRO A 203 -2.88 9.14 -13.36
CA PRO A 203 -2.68 9.20 -11.92
C PRO A 203 -3.85 9.90 -11.23
N LEU A 204 -4.19 9.45 -10.02
CA LEU A 204 -5.32 10.00 -9.25
C LEU A 204 -4.82 11.01 -8.21
N ASN A 205 -5.43 12.19 -8.18
CA ASN A 205 -5.23 13.16 -7.11
C ASN A 205 -6.11 12.83 -5.90
N ASN A 206 -7.35 12.37 -6.12
CA ASN A 206 -8.30 12.08 -5.06
C ASN A 206 -9.36 11.08 -5.54
N CYS A 207 -10.02 10.41 -4.60
CA CYS A 207 -11.05 9.43 -4.90
C CYS A 207 -12.13 9.40 -3.80
N ARG A 208 -13.38 9.20 -4.21
CA ARG A 208 -14.54 9.00 -3.35
C ARG A 208 -15.26 7.74 -3.80
N ILE A 209 -15.61 6.88 -2.85
CA ILE A 209 -16.31 5.63 -3.14
C ILE A 209 -17.65 5.65 -2.42
N LEU A 210 -18.73 5.60 -3.18
CA LEU A 210 -20.08 5.37 -2.67
C LEU A 210 -20.40 3.88 -2.79
N GLU A 211 -20.69 3.25 -1.66
CA GLU A 211 -21.07 1.84 -1.59
C GLU A 211 -22.54 1.74 -1.20
N ILE A 212 -23.35 1.21 -2.10
CA ILE A 212 -24.76 0.92 -1.91
C ILE A 212 -24.86 -0.55 -1.56
N SER A 213 -25.49 -0.86 -0.44
CA SER A 213 -25.58 -2.23 0.05
C SER A 213 -26.83 -2.91 -0.44
N ASN A 214 -27.96 -2.26 -0.23
CA ASN A 214 -29.28 -2.69 -0.67
C ASN A 214 -30.21 -1.47 -0.71
N PHE A 215 -31.39 -1.66 -1.28
CA PHE A 215 -32.47 -0.67 -1.28
C PHE A 215 -33.83 -1.35 -1.20
N ASN A 216 -34.84 -0.61 -0.73
CA ASN A 216 -36.22 -1.03 -0.69
C ASN A 216 -37.09 0.07 -1.34
N LEU A 217 -37.61 -0.21 -2.54
CA LEU A 217 -38.43 0.74 -3.29
C LEU A 217 -39.81 0.96 -2.66
N GLN A 218 -40.38 -0.04 -1.97
CA GLN A 218 -41.68 0.08 -1.31
C GLN A 218 -41.61 0.99 -0.09
N GLU A 219 -40.53 0.85 0.69
CA GLU A 219 -40.29 1.68 1.88
C GLU A 219 -39.62 3.02 1.54
N ASN A 220 -39.27 3.24 0.28
CA ASN A 220 -38.54 4.41 -0.18
C ASN A 220 -37.20 4.59 0.59
N ARG A 221 -36.44 3.51 0.76
CA ARG A 221 -35.18 3.47 1.54
C ARG A 221 -33.99 2.94 0.74
N ILE A 222 -32.79 3.41 1.08
CA ILE A 222 -31.51 2.91 0.57
C ILE A 222 -30.46 2.88 1.67
N SER A 223 -29.71 1.78 1.76
CA SER A 223 -28.59 1.63 2.70
C SER A 223 -27.26 1.83 1.97
N LEU A 224 -26.51 2.87 2.34
CA LEU A 224 -25.28 3.26 1.64
C LEU A 224 -24.23 3.91 2.56
N VAL A 225 -23.01 4.07 2.05
CA VAL A 225 -21.95 4.86 2.71
C VAL A 225 -21.08 5.55 1.66
N LEU A 226 -20.71 6.81 1.92
CA LEU A 226 -19.76 7.55 1.10
C LEU A 226 -18.41 7.64 1.83
N ASN A 227 -17.38 7.08 1.22
CA ASN A 227 -16.02 7.04 1.74
C ASN A 227 -15.10 8.01 0.99
N ASN A 228 -14.21 8.65 1.76
CA ASN A 228 -13.01 9.33 1.30
C ASN A 228 -11.88 8.32 1.17
N CYS A 229 -11.23 8.26 0.00
CA CYS A 229 -10.00 7.51 -0.19
C CYS A 229 -8.81 8.45 0.01
N LEU A 230 -8.11 8.30 1.12
CA LEU A 230 -7.00 9.16 1.51
C LEU A 230 -5.74 8.30 1.68
N ALA A 231 -4.59 8.81 1.26
CA ALA A 231 -3.32 8.25 1.72
C ALA A 231 -3.35 8.22 3.27
N GLY A 232 -3.09 7.06 3.87
CA GLY A 232 -3.29 6.87 5.31
C GLY A 232 -2.49 7.88 6.13
N PRO A 233 -3.08 8.47 7.20
CA PRO A 233 -2.41 9.42 8.09
C PRO A 233 -1.18 8.82 8.79
N GLN A 234 -0.99 7.49 8.75
CA GLN A 234 0.17 6.79 9.30
C GLN A 234 1.49 7.02 8.53
N THR A 235 1.49 7.82 7.46
CA THR A 235 2.70 8.10 6.65
C THR A 235 3.86 8.68 7.46
N PRO A 236 3.68 9.74 8.27
CA PRO A 236 4.77 10.27 9.10
C PRO A 236 5.13 9.33 10.23
N GLU A 237 4.17 8.55 10.74
CA GLU A 237 4.39 7.67 11.89
C GLU A 237 5.23 6.45 11.53
N LYS A 238 4.94 5.79 10.41
CA LYS A 238 5.75 4.66 9.91
C LYS A 238 7.16 5.09 9.51
N ALA A 239 7.30 6.28 8.91
CA ALA A 239 8.59 6.87 8.60
C ALA A 239 9.45 7.06 9.86
N LYS A 240 8.85 7.60 10.92
CA LYS A 240 9.51 7.81 12.21
C LYS A 240 9.89 6.49 12.87
N GLN A 241 9.02 5.48 12.84
CA GLN A 241 9.28 4.17 13.44
C GLN A 241 10.55 3.54 12.86
N ALA A 242 10.65 3.39 11.53
CA ALA A 242 11.87 2.84 10.91
C ALA A 242 13.12 3.70 11.17
N SER A 243 12.95 5.03 11.19
CA SER A 243 14.03 5.97 11.51
C SER A 243 14.54 5.81 12.95
N PHE A 244 13.64 5.62 13.92
CA PHE A 244 14.01 5.41 15.32
C PHE A 244 14.75 4.09 15.53
N VAL A 245 14.33 3.01 14.86
CA VAL A 245 15.07 1.73 14.89
C VAL A 245 16.50 1.94 14.38
N ALA A 246 16.66 2.64 13.24
CA ALA A 246 17.99 2.93 12.68
C ALA A 246 18.85 3.77 13.62
N LEU A 247 18.30 4.84 14.20
CA LEU A 247 19.00 5.69 15.15
C LEU A 247 19.44 4.93 16.41
N ASP A 248 18.54 4.12 16.99
CA ASP A 248 18.78 3.40 18.23
C ASP A 248 19.83 2.29 18.06
N VAL A 249 19.72 1.52 16.97
CA VAL A 249 20.70 0.47 16.61
C VAL A 249 22.06 1.09 16.27
N ARG A 250 22.08 2.21 15.53
CA ARG A 250 23.31 2.93 15.20
C ARG A 250 24.02 3.45 16.45
N LYS A 251 23.28 4.02 17.40
CA LYS A 251 23.83 4.50 18.67
C LYS A 251 24.51 3.37 19.43
N LYS A 252 23.92 2.17 19.43
CA LYS A 252 24.53 1.00 20.04
C LYS A 252 25.76 0.50 19.28
N ARG A 253 25.70 0.49 17.95
CA ARG A 253 26.77 -0.04 17.09
C ARG A 253 28.01 0.84 17.07
N PHE A 254 27.83 2.15 16.99
CA PHE A 254 28.91 3.11 16.71
C PHE A 254 29.04 4.20 17.77
N GLY A 255 28.20 4.21 18.79
CA GLY A 255 28.19 5.28 19.79
C GLY A 255 27.61 6.61 19.28
N SER A 256 27.04 6.66 18.06
CA SER A 256 26.48 7.86 17.46
C SER A 256 25.07 7.66 16.89
N PHE A 257 24.23 8.69 16.98
CA PHE A 257 22.94 8.75 16.28
C PHE A 257 23.09 9.21 14.83
N ASP A 258 24.11 10.03 14.54
CA ASP A 258 24.38 10.54 13.20
C ASP A 258 24.85 9.43 12.28
N LYS A 259 24.52 9.56 10.99
CA LYS A 259 25.05 8.65 9.96
C LYS A 259 26.57 8.66 10.00
N VAL A 260 27.13 7.45 10.03
CA VAL A 260 28.57 7.23 9.98
C VAL A 260 28.89 6.69 8.59
N ASP A 261 29.97 7.18 7.98
CA ASP A 261 30.48 6.64 6.72
C ASP A 261 31.25 5.32 6.95
N ASP A 262 30.59 4.36 7.61
CA ASP A 262 31.11 3.04 7.90
C ASP A 262 30.33 2.00 7.08
N PRO A 263 31.00 1.22 6.20
CA PRO A 263 30.34 0.20 5.40
C PRO A 263 29.96 -1.07 6.21
N SER A 264 30.48 -1.26 7.41
CA SER A 264 30.35 -2.50 8.18
C SER A 264 28.97 -2.76 8.76
N PHE A 265 28.08 -1.75 8.81
CA PHE A 265 26.70 -1.91 9.23
C PHE A 265 25.78 -0.91 8.52
N LYS A 266 24.77 -1.39 7.80
CA LYS A 266 23.78 -0.55 7.10
C LYS A 266 22.34 -0.81 7.55
N SER A 267 21.62 0.27 7.79
CA SER A 267 20.16 0.27 7.92
C SER A 267 19.52 0.45 6.54
N ILE A 268 18.60 -0.44 6.19
CA ILE A 268 17.90 -0.43 4.90
C ILE A 268 16.39 -0.35 5.15
N LEU A 269 15.72 0.55 4.44
CA LEU A 269 14.26 0.64 4.42
C LEU A 269 13.76 0.35 3.01
N VAL A 270 12.91 -0.66 2.87
CA VAL A 270 12.20 -0.97 1.63
C VAL A 270 10.77 -0.44 1.72
N LEU A 271 10.35 0.28 0.69
CA LEU A 271 9.09 0.99 0.63
C LEU A 271 8.22 0.51 -0.53
N THR A 272 6.93 0.82 -0.44
CA THR A 272 6.00 0.80 -1.57
C THR A 272 4.97 1.93 -1.44
N GLU A 273 4.12 2.07 -2.46
CA GLU A 273 3.09 3.09 -2.59
C GLU A 273 3.73 4.48 -2.46
N PHE A 274 4.88 4.67 -3.13
CA PHE A 274 5.77 5.82 -2.94
C PHE A 274 5.07 7.16 -3.21
N ALA A 275 4.05 7.17 -4.07
CA ALA A 275 3.18 8.31 -4.33
C ALA A 275 2.50 8.89 -3.08
N HIS A 276 2.25 8.04 -2.06
CA HIS A 276 1.66 8.45 -0.79
C HIS A 276 2.66 9.09 0.18
N TRP A 277 3.96 8.83 0.01
CA TRP A 277 4.98 9.34 0.92
C TRP A 277 5.19 10.84 0.71
N GLU A 278 4.86 11.64 1.71
CA GLU A 278 5.08 13.09 1.67
C GLU A 278 6.58 13.43 1.69
N ARG A 279 6.95 14.57 1.08
CA ARG A 279 8.33 15.06 1.05
C ARG A 279 8.98 15.10 2.45
N LYS A 280 8.25 15.54 3.47
CA LYS A 280 8.76 15.58 4.85
C LYS A 280 9.13 14.20 5.38
N SER A 281 8.36 13.17 5.05
CA SER A 281 8.60 11.79 5.46
C SER A 281 9.78 11.20 4.71
N ARG A 282 9.89 11.48 3.40
CA ARG A 282 11.05 11.11 2.58
C ARG A 282 12.34 11.71 3.13
N ASN A 283 12.31 13.00 3.48
CA ASN A 283 13.47 13.68 4.07
C ASN A 283 13.85 13.05 5.42
N MET A 284 12.88 12.68 6.26
CA MET A 284 13.12 12.03 7.55
C MET A 284 13.85 10.69 7.39
N ILE A 285 13.32 9.79 6.54
CA ILE A 285 13.95 8.49 6.31
C ILE A 285 15.32 8.63 5.61
N SER A 286 15.46 9.58 4.68
CA SER A 286 16.75 9.84 4.01
C SER A 286 17.80 10.42 4.95
N ALA A 287 17.39 11.13 6.01
CA ALA A 287 18.30 11.63 7.04
C ALA A 287 18.74 10.52 8.01
N CYS A 288 17.84 9.60 8.37
CA CYS A 288 18.08 8.64 9.45
C CYS A 288 18.49 7.25 9.00
N ILE A 289 18.18 6.83 7.77
CA ILE A 289 18.36 5.45 7.27
C ILE A 289 19.38 5.45 6.14
N ASP A 290 20.32 4.52 6.16
CA ASP A 290 21.49 4.54 5.28
C ASP A 290 21.10 4.30 3.81
N ILE A 291 20.21 3.34 3.57
CA ILE A 291 19.69 3.00 2.24
C ILE A 291 18.16 3.00 2.27
N ASN A 292 17.53 3.70 1.34
CA ASN A 292 16.08 3.70 1.17
C ASN A 292 15.77 3.18 -0.25
N LEU A 293 14.99 2.11 -0.32
CA LEU A 293 14.60 1.43 -1.55
C LEU A 293 13.09 1.49 -1.71
N VAL A 294 12.61 1.45 -2.95
CA VAL A 294 11.20 1.42 -3.31
C VAL A 294 10.98 0.24 -4.24
N VAL A 295 10.02 -0.63 -3.93
CA VAL A 295 9.48 -1.56 -4.92
C VAL A 295 8.46 -0.79 -5.76
N PRO A 296 8.66 -0.65 -7.08
CA PRO A 296 7.72 0.05 -7.95
C PRO A 296 6.30 -0.53 -7.86
N ASP A 297 5.31 0.35 -7.99
CA ASP A 297 3.90 -0.05 -7.99
C ASP A 297 3.61 -1.11 -9.07
N SER A 298 4.26 -1.01 -10.24
CA SER A 298 4.10 -1.96 -11.35
C SER A 298 4.51 -3.39 -10.97
N ILE A 299 5.66 -3.57 -10.32
CA ILE A 299 6.15 -4.89 -9.90
C ILE A 299 5.23 -5.50 -8.84
N LEU A 300 4.70 -4.68 -7.92
CA LEU A 300 3.73 -5.15 -6.94
C LEU A 300 2.40 -5.55 -7.55
N ILE A 301 1.90 -4.79 -8.51
CA ILE A 301 0.68 -5.11 -9.25
C ILE A 301 0.87 -6.43 -10.00
N GLU A 302 1.97 -6.56 -10.74
CA GLU A 302 2.33 -7.79 -11.44
C GLU A 302 2.40 -8.98 -10.48
N ALA A 303 3.00 -8.82 -9.31
CA ALA A 303 3.03 -9.87 -8.29
C ALA A 303 1.62 -10.30 -7.87
N PHE A 304 0.70 -9.36 -7.65
CA PHE A 304 -0.70 -9.70 -7.38
C PHE A 304 -1.40 -10.36 -8.58
N GLU A 305 -1.08 -9.97 -9.81
CA GLU A 305 -1.63 -10.56 -11.03
C GLU A 305 -1.18 -12.02 -11.20
N VAL A 306 0.11 -12.28 -11.04
CA VAL A 306 0.70 -13.63 -11.09
C VAL A 306 0.04 -14.53 -10.05
N PHE A 307 -0.11 -14.04 -8.82
CA PHE A 307 -0.82 -14.77 -7.77
C PHE A 307 -2.29 -15.00 -8.17
N ASN A 308 -3.06 -13.97 -8.53
CA ASN A 308 -4.46 -14.14 -8.94
C ASN A 308 -4.62 -15.21 -10.03
N GLN A 309 -3.81 -15.13 -11.10
CA GLN A 309 -3.89 -16.07 -12.22
C GLN A 309 -3.60 -17.50 -11.77
N TYR A 310 -2.59 -17.70 -10.92
CA TYR A 310 -2.26 -19.02 -10.38
C TYR A 310 -3.43 -19.59 -9.59
N PHE A 311 -4.02 -18.79 -8.70
CA PHE A 311 -5.09 -19.26 -7.80
C PHE A 311 -6.44 -19.43 -8.49
N GLU A 312 -6.77 -18.58 -9.45
CA GLU A 312 -7.96 -18.73 -10.30
C GLU A 312 -7.90 -20.05 -11.08
N ARG A 313 -6.74 -20.40 -11.64
CA ARG A 313 -6.53 -21.70 -12.33
C ARG A 313 -6.69 -22.91 -11.40
N ASN A 314 -6.45 -22.73 -10.10
CA ASN A 314 -6.54 -23.78 -9.09
C ASN A 314 -7.85 -23.72 -8.27
N GLY A 315 -8.84 -22.96 -8.72
CA GLY A 315 -10.18 -22.91 -8.10
C GLY A 315 -10.25 -22.22 -6.73
N ALA A 316 -9.24 -21.44 -6.36
CA ALA A 316 -9.21 -20.71 -5.09
C ALA A 316 -9.95 -19.37 -5.18
N THR A 317 -10.55 -18.95 -4.08
CA THR A 317 -11.18 -17.62 -3.96
C THR A 317 -10.13 -16.55 -3.59
N VAL A 318 -10.44 -15.28 -3.89
CA VAL A 318 -9.60 -14.11 -3.51
C VAL A 318 -9.30 -14.05 -2.01
N SER A 319 -10.20 -14.54 -1.14
CA SER A 319 -9.91 -14.58 0.29
C SER A 319 -8.76 -15.54 0.61
N ASN A 320 -8.71 -16.69 -0.06
CA ASN A 320 -7.69 -17.72 0.17
C ASN A 320 -6.32 -17.28 -0.38
N LEU A 321 -6.32 -16.53 -1.48
CA LEU A 321 -5.13 -15.91 -2.08
C LEU A 321 -4.30 -15.15 -1.05
N TYR A 322 -4.95 -14.29 -0.28
CA TYR A 322 -4.26 -13.35 0.59
C TYR A 322 -3.63 -14.01 1.81
N ASP A 323 -4.16 -15.12 2.29
CA ASP A 323 -3.59 -15.85 3.42
C ASP A 323 -2.34 -16.64 3.02
N LEU A 324 -2.13 -16.83 1.71
CA LEU A 324 -0.96 -17.48 1.15
C LEU A 324 0.21 -16.52 0.88
N ILE A 325 -0.06 -15.21 0.82
CA ILE A 325 0.98 -14.18 0.70
C ILE A 325 1.54 -13.89 2.10
N THR A 326 2.48 -14.71 2.55
CA THR A 326 3.20 -14.52 3.82
C THR A 326 4.63 -15.04 3.72
N LYS A 327 5.55 -14.52 4.53
CA LYS A 327 6.94 -15.02 4.61
C LYS A 327 7.00 -16.51 5.00
N ASP A 328 6.09 -16.95 5.86
CA ASP A 328 5.95 -18.36 6.26
C ASP A 328 5.58 -19.27 5.10
N ASN A 329 4.66 -18.84 4.24
CA ASN A 329 4.29 -19.59 3.04
C ASN A 329 5.39 -19.55 1.99
N PHE A 330 6.08 -18.43 1.81
CA PHE A 330 7.25 -18.39 0.92
C PHE A 330 8.35 -19.38 1.36
N GLU A 331 8.54 -19.58 2.67
CA GLU A 331 9.51 -20.54 3.21
C GLU A 331 9.06 -22.00 3.02
N LYS A 332 7.78 -22.30 3.28
CA LYS A 332 7.26 -23.68 3.40
C LYS A 332 6.57 -24.20 2.15
N ASN A 333 6.06 -23.32 1.30
CA ASN A 333 5.30 -23.67 0.12
C ASN A 333 6.12 -23.41 -1.15
N LYS A 334 6.50 -24.50 -1.81
CA LYS A 334 7.32 -24.46 -3.02
C LYS A 334 6.65 -23.69 -4.16
N GLU A 335 5.34 -23.78 -4.30
CA GLU A 335 4.59 -23.06 -5.33
C GLU A 335 4.66 -21.55 -5.12
N ILE A 336 4.49 -21.08 -3.88
CA ILE A 336 4.62 -19.66 -3.53
C ILE A 336 6.05 -19.17 -3.79
N GLN A 337 7.04 -19.97 -3.40
CA GLN A 337 8.43 -19.65 -3.69
C GLN A 337 8.67 -19.54 -5.20
N ASP A 338 8.15 -20.46 -6.01
CA ASP A 338 8.33 -20.48 -7.46
C ASP A 338 7.66 -19.29 -8.14
N LEU A 339 6.46 -18.88 -7.69
CA LEU A 339 5.79 -17.65 -8.18
C LEU A 339 6.62 -16.39 -7.90
N ILE A 340 7.20 -16.27 -6.71
CA ILE A 340 8.05 -15.13 -6.36
C ILE A 340 9.36 -15.17 -7.15
N MET A 341 9.97 -16.35 -7.29
CA MET A 341 11.19 -16.51 -8.07
C MET A 341 10.99 -16.26 -9.57
N SER A 342 9.80 -16.55 -10.13
CA SER A 342 9.52 -16.23 -11.53
C SER A 342 9.49 -14.73 -11.76
N ILE A 343 8.85 -13.97 -10.85
CA ILE A 343 8.86 -12.50 -10.90
C ILE A 343 10.30 -11.99 -10.79
N LEU A 344 11.07 -12.46 -9.81
CA LEU A 344 12.46 -12.03 -9.65
C LEU A 344 13.34 -12.35 -10.86
N THR A 345 13.10 -13.48 -11.52
CA THR A 345 13.85 -13.89 -12.72
C THR A 345 13.57 -12.96 -13.90
N GLU A 346 12.34 -12.48 -14.06
CA GLU A 346 11.97 -11.50 -15.10
C GLU A 346 12.78 -10.20 -14.97
N TYR A 347 13.06 -9.81 -13.73
CA TYR A 347 13.81 -8.59 -13.40
C TYR A 347 15.30 -8.82 -13.09
N ASP A 348 15.86 -10.02 -13.32
CA ASP A 348 17.26 -10.38 -12.96
C ASP A 348 17.60 -10.05 -11.48
N GLY A 349 16.61 -10.24 -10.59
CA GLY A 349 16.67 -9.91 -9.16
C GLY A 349 16.59 -8.40 -8.85
N LYS A 350 16.52 -7.53 -9.85
CA LYS A 350 16.49 -6.06 -9.70
C LYS A 350 15.05 -5.56 -9.60
N ILE A 351 14.50 -5.53 -8.39
CA ILE A 351 13.10 -5.11 -8.16
C ILE A 351 12.97 -3.80 -7.38
N PHE A 352 14.09 -3.16 -7.04
CA PHE A 352 14.09 -1.96 -6.21
C PHE A 352 14.48 -0.73 -7.01
N GLN A 353 14.03 0.45 -6.59
CA GLN A 353 14.54 1.75 -7.00
C GLN A 353 15.15 2.44 -5.78
N GLN A 354 16.35 3.00 -5.91
CA GLN A 354 17.00 3.69 -4.79
C GLN A 354 16.49 5.13 -4.67
N LEU A 355 16.10 5.52 -3.45
CA LEU A 355 15.80 6.91 -3.12
C LEU A 355 17.09 7.71 -2.96
N LYS A 356 17.20 8.82 -3.69
CA LYS A 356 18.25 9.83 -3.57
C LYS A 356 18.01 10.71 -2.34
N SER A 357 19.06 11.42 -1.93
CA SER A 357 19.03 12.37 -0.81
C SER A 357 18.04 13.52 -0.98
N ASP A 358 17.72 13.89 -2.22
CA ASP A 358 16.70 14.91 -2.56
C ASP A 358 15.25 14.40 -2.51
N GLY A 359 15.04 13.11 -2.19
CA GLY A 359 13.72 12.50 -2.10
C GLY A 359 13.10 12.11 -3.45
N THR A 360 13.88 12.15 -4.54
CA THR A 360 13.58 11.50 -5.81
C THR A 360 14.16 10.08 -5.82
N HIS A 361 13.65 9.18 -6.67
CA HIS A 361 14.26 7.86 -6.86
C HIS A 361 15.06 7.80 -8.16
N ILE A 362 16.05 6.90 -8.21
CA ILE A 362 16.71 6.47 -9.44
C ILE A 362 15.69 5.62 -10.22
N GLU A 363 15.48 5.92 -11.50
CA GLU A 363 14.52 5.19 -12.33
C GLU A 363 14.96 3.74 -12.59
N GLU A 364 16.27 3.53 -12.70
CA GLU A 364 16.89 2.22 -12.89
C GLU A 364 16.59 1.29 -11.71
N LEU A 365 16.28 0.04 -12.05
CA LEU A 365 16.08 -1.02 -11.07
C LEU A 365 17.41 -1.55 -10.56
N VAL A 366 17.45 -1.80 -9.25
CA VAL A 366 18.64 -2.26 -8.53
C VAL A 366 18.33 -3.49 -7.69
N SER A 367 19.37 -4.25 -7.36
CA SER A 367 19.33 -5.36 -6.41
C SER A 367 20.20 -5.08 -5.18
N LEU A 368 19.93 -5.82 -4.10
CA LEU A 368 20.81 -5.86 -2.94
C LEU A 368 21.87 -6.96 -3.15
N ASN A 369 23.10 -6.68 -2.75
CA ASN A 369 24.18 -7.67 -2.76
C ASN A 369 25.03 -7.58 -1.49
N TYR A 370 25.62 -8.71 -1.11
CA TYR A 370 26.70 -8.81 -0.14
C TYR A 370 28.05 -8.69 -0.87
N LEU A 371 28.78 -7.60 -0.63
CA LEU A 371 30.13 -7.41 -1.17
C LEU A 371 31.05 -6.83 -0.09
N ASN A 372 32.27 -7.36 0.03
CA ASN A 372 33.29 -6.85 0.96
C ASN A 372 32.79 -6.67 2.41
N ASN A 373 32.02 -7.64 2.91
CA ASN A 373 31.41 -7.60 4.25
C ASN A 373 30.47 -6.40 4.48
N SER A 374 29.82 -5.93 3.41
CA SER A 374 28.87 -4.83 3.43
C SER A 374 27.65 -5.14 2.57
N LEU A 375 26.53 -4.51 2.91
CA LEU A 375 25.36 -4.46 2.04
C LEU A 375 25.53 -3.33 1.03
N SER A 376 25.40 -3.70 -0.24
CA SER A 376 25.58 -2.81 -1.38
C SER A 376 24.38 -2.89 -2.33
N ILE A 377 24.26 -1.89 -3.17
CA ILE A 377 23.25 -1.78 -4.22
C ILE A 377 23.96 -1.93 -5.56
N ILE A 378 23.39 -2.72 -6.46
CA ILE A 378 23.95 -2.93 -7.80
C ILE A 378 22.93 -2.48 -8.84
N SER A 379 23.35 -1.58 -9.73
CA SER A 379 22.57 -1.08 -10.85
C SER A 379 23.04 -1.69 -12.19
N GLU A 380 24.35 -1.71 -12.44
CA GLU A 380 24.95 -2.18 -13.72
C GLU A 380 25.66 -3.55 -13.61
N ARG A 381 25.95 -4.18 -14.76
CA ARG A 381 26.75 -5.42 -14.89
C ARG A 381 28.24 -5.15 -14.87
#